data_AF-A0A8T4AHH8-F1
#
_entry.id   AF-A0A8T4AHH8-F1
#
_cell.length_a   1.000
_cell.length_b   1.000
_cell.length_c   1.000
_cell.angle_alpha   90.00
_cell.angle_beta   90.00
_cell.angle_gamma   90.00
#
_symmetry.space_group_name_H-M   'P 1'
#
loop_
_entity.id
_entity.type
_entity.pdbx_description
1 polymer ?
#
loop_
_entity_poly.entity_id
_entity_poly.type
_entity_poly.pdbx_seq_one_letter_code
_entity_poly.pdbx_strand_id
1 'polypeptide(L)' 'MNLDLFIKKLNSSPETIEFTDTMAIIDMLYSFTAIAFKNGKQVNAPNENSGSC' A
#
# COMPACT_ATOMS: atom_id res chain seq x y z
N MET A 1 -11.69 2.33 8.81
CA MET A 1 -11.10 1.10 9.41
C MET A 1 -9.84 1.51 10.14
N ASN A 2 -9.43 0.84 11.23
CA ASN A 2 -8.12 1.05 11.85
C ASN A 2 -7.14 -0.07 11.44
N LEU A 3 -5.87 0.05 11.78
CA LEU A 3 -4.83 -0.90 11.34
C LEU A 3 -5.16 -2.35 11.75
N ASP A 4 -5.58 -2.56 13.00
CA ASP A 4 -5.84 -3.92 13.52
C ASP A 4 -7.00 -4.60 12.79
N LEU A 5 -8.10 -3.87 12.52
CA LEU A 5 -9.20 -4.41 11.73
C LEU A 5 -8.79 -4.69 10.28
N PHE A 6 -7.95 -3.84 9.69
CA PHE A 6 -7.45 -4.04 8.34
C PHE A 6 -6.60 -5.30 8.23
N ILE A 7 -5.63 -5.48 9.13
CA ILE A 7 -4.79 -6.68 9.19
C ILE A 7 -5.63 -7.94 9.45
N LYS A 8 -6.63 -7.85 10.33
CA LYS A 8 -7.55 -8.97 10.57
C LYS A 8 -8.30 -9.35 9.29
N LYS A 9 -8.87 -8.38 8.57
CA LYS A 9 -9.58 -8.60 7.30
C LYS A 9 -8.66 -9.15 6.22
N LEU A 10 -7.43 -8.64 6.13
CA LEU A 10 -6.42 -9.11 5.17
C LEU A 10 -6.08 -10.58 5.40
N ASN A 11 -5.97 -11.00 6.65
CA ASN A 11 -5.67 -12.39 6.99
C ASN A 11 -6.86 -13.35 6.83
N SER A 12 -8.10 -12.88 7.00
CA SER A 12 -9.29 -13.74 6.98
C SER A 12 -10.04 -13.77 5.65
N SER A 13 -10.05 -12.66 4.91
CA SER A 13 -10.87 -12.46 3.70
C SER A 13 -10.22 -11.42 2.77
N PRO A 14 -8.97 -11.65 2.30
CA PRO A 14 -8.21 -10.67 1.52
C PRO A 14 -8.91 -10.21 0.24
N GLU A 15 -9.71 -11.08 -0.39
CA GLU A 15 -10.50 -10.80 -1.60
C GLU A 15 -11.58 -9.73 -1.39
N THR A 16 -11.90 -9.39 -0.14
CA THR A 16 -12.89 -8.37 0.21
C THR A 16 -12.27 -6.99 0.44
N ILE A 17 -10.94 -6.88 0.35
CA ILE A 17 -10.22 -5.61 0.51
C ILE A 17 -10.17 -4.91 -0.84
N GLU A 18 -10.74 -3.72 -0.88
CA GLU A 18 -10.63 -2.83 -2.02
C GLU A 18 -9.29 -2.09 -1.99
N PHE A 19 -8.79 -1.71 -3.16
CA PHE A 19 -7.57 -0.91 -3.25
C PHE A 19 -7.66 0.39 -2.44
N THR A 20 -8.83 1.06 -2.47
CA THR A 20 -9.07 2.30 -1.72
C THR A 20 -9.01 2.11 -0.20
N ASP A 21 -9.38 0.92 0.31
CA ASP A 21 -9.24 0.61 1.74
C ASP A 21 -7.76 0.61 2.14
N THR A 22 -6.91 0.00 1.30
CA THR A 22 -5.47 -0.08 1.53
C THR A 22 -4.82 1.30 1.50
N MET A 23 -5.14 2.10 0.48
CA MET A 23 -4.60 3.46 0.35
C MET A 23 -5.01 4.35 1.52
N ALA A 24 -6.27 4.29 1.95
CA ALA A 24 -6.74 5.10 3.08
C ALA A 24 -6.04 4.75 4.41
N ILE A 25 -5.70 3.47 4.64
CA ILE A 25 -4.95 3.05 5.83
C ILE A 25 -3.50 3.58 5.76
N ILE A 26 -2.86 3.51 4.60
CA ILE A 26 -1.48 3.99 4.42
C ILE A 26 -1.43 5.51 4.63
N ASP A 27 -2.30 6.27 3.94
CA ASP A 27 -2.35 7.74 4.02
C ASP A 27 -2.64 8.26 5.43
N MET A 28 -3.46 7.53 6.19
CA MET A 28 -3.83 7.89 7.56
C MET A 28 -2.68 7.66 8.56
N LEU A 29 -1.84 6.64 8.34
CA LEU A 29 -0.89 6.15 9.35
C LEU A 29 0.57 6.47 9.06
N TYR A 30 0.90 6.81 7.81
CA TYR A 30 2.27 7.01 7.37
C TYR A 30 2.41 8.27 6.54
N SER A 31 3.56 8.93 6.65
CA SER A 31 3.95 10.01 5.73
C SER A 31 4.80 9.43 4.61
N PHE A 32 4.26 9.41 3.41
CA PHE A 32 4.98 8.91 2.23
C PHE A 32 6.10 9.86 1.83
N THR A 33 7.29 9.30 1.58
CA THR A 33 8.41 10.00 0.93
C THR A 33 8.84 9.17 -0.27
N ALA A 34 8.71 9.74 -1.46
CA ALA A 34 9.02 9.06 -2.70
C ALA A 34 10.47 8.56 -2.75
N ILE A 35 10.65 7.30 -3.15
CA ILE A 35 11.96 6.66 -3.27
C ILE A 35 12.00 5.77 -4.51
N ALA A 36 13.21 5.58 -5.07
CA ALA A 36 13.42 4.66 -6.16
C ALA A 36 13.39 3.21 -5.66
N PHE A 37 12.76 2.30 -6.42
CA PHE A 37 12.75 0.87 -6.10
C PHE A 37 12.87 0.00 -7.36
N LYS A 38 13.31 -1.24 -7.17
CA LYS A 38 13.38 -2.25 -8.24
C LYS A 38 12.40 -3.39 -7.97
N ASN A 39 11.68 -3.80 -9.01
CA ASN A 39 10.82 -4.98 -8.98
C ASN A 39 11.18 -5.90 -10.17
N GLY A 40 11.97 -6.93 -9.90
CA GLY A 40 12.53 -7.79 -10.94
C GLY A 40 13.44 -6.99 -11.90
N LYS A 41 13.05 -6.89 -13.16
CA LYS A 41 13.76 -6.10 -14.18
C LYS A 41 13.30 -4.64 -14.27
N GLN A 42 12.14 -4.31 -13.69
CA GLN A 42 11.62 -2.95 -13.67
C GLN A 42 12.37 -2.11 -12.63
N VAL A 43 12.81 -0.92 -13.03
CA VAL A 43 13.36 0.10 -12.13
C VAL A 43 12.40 1.28 -12.13
N ASN A 44 11.95 1.69 -10.96
CA ASN A 44 11.04 2.83 -10.79
C ASN A 44 11.81 3.97 -10.14
N ALA A 45 11.77 5.15 -10.77
CA ALA A 45 12.32 6.37 -10.20
C ALA A 45 11.45 6.88 -9.03
N PRO A 46 11.94 7.82 -8.19
CA PRO A 46 11.09 8.47 -7.20
C PRO A 46 9.85 9.10 -7.86
N ASN A 47 8.68 8.88 -7.28
CA ASN A 47 7.35 9.28 -7.79
C ASN A 47 6.85 8.49 -9.00
N GLU A 48 7.62 7.53 -9.52
CA GLU A 48 7.14 6.59 -10.53
C GLU A 48 6.49 5.39 -9.85
N ASN A 49 5.27 5.02 -10.26
CA ASN A 49 4.49 3.94 -9.65
C ASN A 49 4.31 4.10 -8.13
N SER A 50 4.01 5.32 -7.66
CA SER A 50 3.85 5.61 -6.22
C SER A 50 2.78 4.78 -5.51
N GLY A 51 1.75 4.30 -6.22
CA GLY A 51 0.77 3.39 -5.61
C GLY A 51 1.30 1.97 -5.36
N SER A 52 2.42 1.62 -5.98
CA SER A 52 3.13 0.35 -5.79
C SER A 52 4.33 0.48 -4.83
N CYS A 53 4.79 1.69 -4.58
CA CYS A 53 5.93 2.02 -3.71
C CYS A 53 5.47 2.22 -2.27
#